data_AF-A0AAW0JXK5-F1
#
_entry.id   AF-A0AAW0JXK5-F1
#
_cell.length_a   1.000
_cell.length_b   1.000
_cell.length_c   1.000
_cell.angle_alpha   90.00
_cell.angle_beta   90.00
_cell.angle_gamma   90.00
#
_symmetry.space_group_name_H-M   'P 1'
#
loop_
_entity.id
_entity.type
_entity.pdbx_description
1 polymer ?
#
loop_
_entity_poly.entity_id
_entity_poly.type
_entity_poly.pdbx_seq_one_letter_code
_entity_poly.pdbx_strand_id
1 'polypeptide(L)' 'MIKASAGGGGKGMRIAWDDEETRDGFRFSSQEAASSFGDDRLLIEKFIDNPRHIEI' A
#
# COMPACT_ATOMS: atom_id res chain seq x y z
N MET A 1 3.58 3.11 -5.21
CA MET A 1 2.73 3.03 -4.01
C MET A 1 2.33 1.58 -3.81
N ILE A 2 2.58 1.06 -2.61
CA ILE A 2 2.23 -0.28 -2.16
C ILE A 2 0.88 -0.20 -1.46
N LYS A 3 -0.06 -1.09 -1.77
CA LYS A 3 -1.43 -1.07 -1.21
C LYS A 3 -1.90 -2.48 -0.87
N ALA A 4 -2.60 -2.65 0.25
CA ALA A 4 -3.30 -3.88 0.57
C ALA A 4 -4.42 -4.16 -0.45
N SER A 5 -4.46 -5.37 -1.03
CA SER A 5 -5.44 -5.71 -2.07
C SER A 5 -6.87 -5.76 -1.54
N ALA A 6 -7.04 -6.19 -0.29
CA ALA A 6 -8.33 -6.27 0.40
C ALA A 6 -8.56 -5.05 1.33
N GLY A 7 -7.72 -4.02 1.24
CA GLY A 7 -7.65 -2.95 2.24
C GLY A 7 -8.60 -1.77 2.03
N GLY A 8 -8.58 -0.86 3.00
CA GLY A 8 -9.35 0.39 3.03
C GLY A 8 -8.92 1.30 4.18
N GLY A 9 -9.28 2.59 4.12
CA GLY A 9 -8.98 3.55 5.19
C GLY A 9 -7.49 3.86 5.40
N GLY A 10 -6.64 3.57 4.41
CA GLY A 10 -5.21 3.84 4.43
C GLY A 10 -4.32 2.77 5.09
N LYS A 11 -4.90 1.73 5.69
CA LYS A 11 -4.13 0.62 6.30
C LYS A 11 -3.48 -0.25 5.23
N GLY A 12 -2.23 -0.65 5.48
CA GLY A 12 -1.45 -1.46 4.55
C GLY A 12 -1.02 -0.70 3.29
N MET A 13 -1.03 0.64 3.32
CA MET A 13 -0.54 1.49 2.24
C MET A 13 0.80 2.15 2.60
N ARG A 14 1.78 2.12 1.69
CA ARG A 14 3.08 2.78 1.84
C ARG A 14 3.57 3.35 0.51
N ILE A 15 4.27 4.48 0.56
CA ILE A 15 5.00 5.03 -0.58
C ILE A 15 6.42 4.48 -0.50
N ALA A 16 7.00 4.16 -1.65
CA ALA A 16 8.40 3.78 -1.80
C ALA A 16 8.94 4.47 -3.04
N TRP A 17 10.10 5.10 -2.90
CA TRP A 17 10.80 5.88 -3.93
C TRP A 17 11.95 5.11 -4.57
N ASP A 18 12.45 4.09 -3.88
CA ASP A 18 13.52 3.21 -4.34
C ASP A 18 13.25 1.74 -3.98
N ASP A 19 14.17 0.88 -4.39
CA ASP A 19 14.09 -0.57 -4.20
C ASP A 19 14.21 -0.99 -2.73
N GLU A 20 14.95 -0.23 -1.91
CA GLU A 20 15.14 -0.53 -0.49
C GLU A 20 13.84 -0.23 0.28
N GLU A 21 13.29 0.96 0.08
CA GLU A 21 11.99 1.34 0.62
C GLU A 21 10.87 0.40 0.13
N THR A 22 10.97 -0.10 -1.10
CA THR A 22 9.99 -1.06 -1.63
C THR A 22 10.04 -2.38 -0.88
N ARG A 23 11.23 -2.91 -0.58
CA ARG A 23 11.39 -4.18 0.16
C ARG A 23 10.84 -4.07 1.57
N ASP A 24 11.20 -3.00 2.28
CA ASP A 24 10.73 -2.77 3.65
C ASP A 24 9.24 -2.47 3.68
N GLY A 25 8.78 -1.59 2.79
CA GLY A 25 7.37 -1.24 2.65
C GLY A 25 6.50 -2.44 2.33
N PHE A 26 6.97 -3.35 1.47
CA PHE A 26 6.25 -4.58 1.11
C PHE A 26 6.07 -5.47 2.34
N ARG A 27 7.13 -5.71 3.12
CA ARG A 27 7.09 -6.56 4.32
C ARG A 27 6.07 -6.04 5.32
N PHE A 28 6.14 -4.75 5.65
CA PHE A 28 5.22 -4.15 6.62
C PHE A 28 3.79 -4.07 6.11
N SER A 29 3.59 -3.74 4.82
CA SER A 29 2.24 -3.64 4.25
C SER A 29 1.56 -4.99 4.19
N SER A 30 2.29 -6.07 3.90
CA SER A 30 1.75 -7.43 3.86
C SER A 30 1.34 -7.90 5.27
N GLN A 31 2.17 -7.66 6.29
CA GLN A 31 1.84 -7.98 7.69
C GLN A 31 0.62 -7.20 8.20
N GLU A 32 0.54 -5.91 7.87
CA GLU A 32 -0.58 -5.06 8.23
C GLU A 32 -1.86 -5.49 7.50
N ALA A 33 -1.76 -5.87 6.22
CA ALA A 33 -2.87 -6.39 5.44
C ALA A 33 -3.40 -7.71 6.02
N ALA A 34 -2.50 -8.65 6.34
CA ALA A 34 -2.85 -9.92 6.96
C ALA A 34 -3.59 -9.73 8.29
N SER A 35 -3.06 -8.87 9.16
CA SER A 35 -3.65 -8.63 10.49
C SER A 35 -4.94 -7.80 10.47
N SER A 36 -5.10 -6.90 9.50
CA SER A 36 -6.26 -6.01 9.41
C SER A 36 -7.41 -6.60 8.58
N PHE A 37 -7.08 -7.38 7.55
CA PHE A 37 -8.03 -7.81 6.52
C PHE A 37 -8.04 -9.34 6.29
N GLY A 38 -7.14 -10.10 6.93
CA GLY A 38 -7.04 -11.55 6.75
C GLY A 38 -6.47 -11.98 5.40
N ASP A 39 -5.94 -11.03 4.62
CA ASP A 39 -5.39 -11.23 3.28
C ASP A 39 -4.10 -10.42 3.16
N ASP A 40 -3.00 -11.10 2.87
CA ASP A 40 -1.65 -10.54 2.85
C ASP A 40 -1.21 -10.07 1.45
N ARG A 41 -2.10 -10.23 0.45
CA ARG A 41 -1.84 -9.84 -0.94
C ARG A 41 -1.79 -8.33 -1.09
N LEU A 42 -0.81 -7.86 -1.88
CA LEU A 42 -0.55 -6.45 -2.14
C LEU A 42 -0.68 -6.14 -3.64
N LEU A 43 -0.98 -4.87 -3.92
CA LEU A 43 -0.99 -4.26 -5.24
C LEU A 43 0.06 -3.15 -5.30
N ILE A 44 0.59 -2.92 -6.50
CA ILE A 44 1.53 -1.82 -6.77
C ILE A 44 0.88 -0.89 -7.79
N GLU A 45 0.80 0.39 -7.44
CA GLU A 45 0.30 1.46 -8.30
C GLU A 45 1.34 2.57 -8.44
N LYS A 46 1.31 3.29 -9.55
CA LYS A 46 2.10 4.51 -9.71
C LYS A 46 1.66 5.54 -8.67
N PHE A 47 2.60 6.04 -7.87
CA PHE A 47 2.33 7.16 -6.98
C PHE A 47 2.28 8.46 -7.80
N ILE A 48 1.29 9.30 -7.53
CA ILE A 48 1.16 10.63 -8.13
C ILE A 48 1.43 11.64 -7.03
N ASP A 49 2.43 12.49 -7.23
CA ASP A 49 2.76 13.57 -6.30
C ASP A 49 1.76 14.72 -6.43
N ASN A 50 1.36 15.31 -5.30
CA ASN A 50 0.30 16.32 -5.18
C ASN A 50 -1.01 15.98 -5.93
N PRO A 51 -1.63 14.81 -5.68
CA PRO A 51 -2.84 14.42 -6.38
C PRO A 51 -4.07 15.14 -5.82
N ARG A 52 -5.09 15.31 -6.67
CA ARG A 52 -6.45 15.66 -6.23
C ARG A 52 -7.31 14.41 -6.27
N HIS A 53 -7.84 14.01 -5.11
CA HIS A 53 -8.81 12.92 -5.04
C HIS A 53 -10.20 13.42 -5.44
N ILE A 54 -10.85 12.73 -6.38
CA ILE A 54 -12.20 13.04 -6.87
C ILE A 54 -12.96 11.71 -6.97
N GLU A 55 -14.15 11.65 -6.38
CA GLU A 55 -15.12 10.55 -6.48
C GLU A 55 -16.44 11.11 -7.06
N ILE A 56 -17.13 10.32 -7.90
CA ILE A 56 -18.41 10.67 -8.56
C ILE A 56 -19.48 9.67 -8.13
#